data_AF-A0A8T6QJ34-F1
#
_entry.id   AF-A0A8T6QJ34-F1
#
_cell.length_a   1.000
_cell.length_b   1.000
_cell.length_c   1.000
_cell.angle_alpha   90.00
_cell.angle_beta   90.00
_cell.angle_gamma   90.00
#
_symmetry.space_group_name_H-M   'P 1'
#
loop_
_entity.id
_entity.type
_entity.pdbx_description
1 polymer ?
#
loop_
_entity_poly.entity_id
_entity_poly.type
_entity_poly.pdbx_seq_one_letter_code
_entity_poly.pdbx_strand_id
1 'polypeptide(L)'
;ILFLLTPAEDMAKLQQLVALLVRFEKLLESDTPLAEVLPSIYKQHEERYAGYTLRQLCQEMHDLYARHNVKQLQKEMFRKEYFPPVRMNPQQAHYAYLRGEVELVRLHEAEGRIAAEGALPYPPGVLCVVPGEIWGGPVL
;
A
#
# COMPACT_ATOMS: atom_id res chain seq x y z
N ILE A 1 -9.90 2.21 -6.12
CA ILE A 1 -11.01 1.90 -5.19
C ILE A 1 -11.86 0.79 -5.79
N LEU A 2 -12.38 -0.14 -5.00
CA LEU A 2 -13.19 -1.28 -5.46
C LEU A 2 -14.51 -1.33 -4.66
N PHE A 3 -15.61 -1.59 -5.34
CA PHE A 3 -16.92 -1.86 -4.75
C PHE A 3 -17.37 -3.26 -5.15
N LEU A 4 -17.74 -4.10 -4.19
CA LEU A 4 -18.25 -5.44 -4.45
C LEU A 4 -19.76 -5.39 -4.61
N LEU A 5 -20.26 -5.80 -5.77
CA LEU A 5 -21.68 -5.80 -6.08
C LEU A 5 -22.25 -7.21 -5.90
N THR A 6 -23.33 -7.30 -5.14
CA THR A 6 -24.10 -8.55 -4.93
C THR A 6 -25.59 -8.24 -5.11
N PRO A 7 -26.47 -9.26 -5.15
CA PRO A 7 -27.92 -9.02 -5.18
C PRO A 7 -28.48 -8.23 -3.96
N ALA A 8 -27.68 -7.98 -2.92
CA ALA A 8 -28.07 -7.13 -1.79
C ALA A 8 -28.01 -5.61 -2.11
N GLU A 9 -27.48 -5.23 -3.27
CA GLU A 9 -27.43 -3.85 -3.73
C GLU A 9 -28.69 -3.48 -4.50
N ASP A 10 -29.17 -2.26 -4.26
CA ASP A 10 -30.31 -1.68 -4.96
C ASP A 10 -29.92 -0.43 -5.75
N MET A 11 -30.81 0.02 -6.62
CA MET A 11 -30.55 1.19 -7.47
C MET A 11 -30.36 2.47 -6.66
N ALA A 12 -31.00 2.60 -5.49
CA ALA A 12 -30.88 3.79 -4.66
C ALA A 12 -29.45 3.91 -4.06
N LYS A 13 -28.90 2.80 -3.55
CA LYS A 13 -27.51 2.74 -3.06
C LYS A 13 -26.51 3.06 -4.16
N LEU A 14 -26.69 2.50 -5.36
CA LEU A 14 -25.79 2.78 -6.50
C LEU A 14 -25.87 4.25 -6.93
N GLN A 15 -27.06 4.83 -6.99
CA GLN A 15 -27.25 6.25 -7.28
C GLN A 15 -26.60 7.14 -6.21
N GLN A 16 -26.72 6.77 -4.94
CA GLN A 16 -26.07 7.48 -3.84
C GLN A 16 -24.53 7.42 -3.97
N LEU A 17 -23.96 6.25 -4.30
CA LEU A 17 -22.53 6.12 -4.53
C LEU A 17 -22.06 7.04 -5.66
N VAL A 18 -22.75 7.04 -6.80
CA VAL A 18 -22.43 7.93 -7.94
C VAL A 18 -22.54 9.40 -7.53
N ALA A 19 -23.59 9.78 -6.80
CA ALA A 19 -23.74 11.15 -6.32
C ALA A 19 -22.58 11.60 -5.41
N LEU A 20 -22.05 10.70 -4.57
CA LEU A 20 -20.89 10.98 -3.73
C LEU A 20 -19.59 11.13 -4.54
N LEU A 21 -19.39 10.31 -5.58
CA LEU A 21 -18.23 10.44 -6.47
C LEU A 21 -18.25 11.76 -7.24
N VAL A 22 -19.41 12.14 -7.80
CA VAL A 22 -19.59 13.43 -8.48
C VAL A 22 -19.39 14.60 -7.50
N ARG A 23 -19.86 14.47 -6.25
CA ARG A 23 -19.61 15.49 -5.22
C ARG A 23 -18.11 15.63 -4.95
N PHE A 24 -17.38 14.52 -4.81
CA PHE A 24 -15.92 14.56 -4.59
C PHE A 24 -15.19 15.23 -5.75
N GLU A 25 -15.56 14.90 -6.99
CA GLU A 25 -15.01 15.54 -8.20
C GLU A 25 -15.18 17.06 -8.16
N LYS A 26 -16.40 17.56 -7.84
CA LYS A 26 -16.65 18.99 -7.70
C LYS A 26 -15.78 19.66 -6.63
N LEU A 27 -15.58 19.00 -5.49
CA LEU A 27 -14.74 19.52 -4.40
C LEU A 27 -13.27 19.62 -4.81
N LEU A 28 -12.81 18.68 -5.64
CA LEU A 28 -11.47 18.72 -6.25
C LEU A 28 -11.38 19.83 -7.29
N GLU A 29 -12.39 19.98 -8.13
CA GLU A 29 -12.45 21.02 -9.15
C GLU A 29 -12.35 22.42 -8.53
N SER A 30 -13.12 22.67 -7.46
CA SER A 30 -13.14 23.94 -6.72
C SER A 30 -11.97 24.14 -5.76
N ASP A 31 -11.04 23.20 -5.67
CA ASP A 31 -9.90 23.20 -4.76
C ASP A 31 -10.26 23.49 -3.29
N THR A 32 -11.26 22.76 -2.81
CA THR A 32 -11.84 22.99 -1.47
C THR A 32 -10.81 22.78 -0.35
N PRO A 33 -10.85 23.57 0.74
CA PRO A 33 -9.98 23.35 1.91
C PRO A 33 -10.07 21.91 2.44
N LEU A 34 -8.91 21.33 2.78
CA LEU A 34 -8.82 19.94 3.22
C LEU A 34 -9.62 19.67 4.51
N ALA A 35 -9.69 20.67 5.40
CA ALA A 35 -10.49 20.63 6.62
C ALA A 35 -11.99 20.39 6.37
N GLU A 36 -12.51 20.82 5.21
CA GLU A 36 -13.92 20.60 4.84
C GLU A 36 -14.13 19.23 4.19
N VAL A 37 -13.18 18.76 3.39
CA VAL A 37 -13.29 17.50 2.64
C VAL A 37 -13.00 16.28 3.51
N LEU A 38 -11.94 16.34 4.33
CA LEU A 38 -11.47 15.25 5.19
C LEU A 38 -11.30 15.74 6.65
N PRO A 39 -12.40 16.16 7.32
CA PRO A 39 -12.34 16.83 8.63
C PRO A 39 -11.70 15.96 9.72
N SER A 40 -11.94 14.65 9.70
CA SER A 40 -11.36 13.72 10.68
C SER A 40 -9.85 13.63 10.58
N ILE A 41 -9.30 13.55 9.35
CA ILE A 41 -7.85 13.49 9.11
C ILE A 41 -7.19 14.82 9.43
N TYR A 42 -7.81 15.92 9.01
CA TYR A 42 -7.33 17.27 9.31
C TYR A 42 -7.22 17.46 10.83
N LYS A 43 -8.26 17.15 11.60
CA LYS A 43 -8.26 17.32 13.06
C LYS A 43 -7.20 16.47 13.77
N GLN A 44 -6.89 15.29 13.26
CA GLN A 44 -5.85 14.41 13.84
C GLN A 44 -4.43 14.93 13.57
N HIS A 45 -4.25 15.71 12.50
CA HIS A 45 -2.94 16.13 12.00
C HIS A 45 -2.96 17.61 11.59
N GLU A 46 -3.55 18.46 12.44
CA GLU A 46 -3.86 19.85 12.09
C GLU A 46 -2.60 20.65 11.76
N GLU A 47 -1.53 20.50 12.54
CA GLU A 47 -0.23 21.16 12.28
C GLU A 47 0.33 20.79 10.90
N ARG A 48 0.21 19.53 10.49
CA ARG A 48 0.71 19.03 9.21
C ARG A 48 -0.10 19.57 8.03
N TYR A 49 -1.41 19.72 8.20
CA TYR A 49 -2.34 20.03 7.12
C TYR A 49 -2.92 21.45 7.19
N ALA A 50 -2.43 22.30 8.09
CA ALA A 50 -2.88 23.69 8.21
C ALA A 50 -2.79 24.41 6.86
N GLY A 51 -3.91 24.96 6.41
CA GLY A 51 -4.02 25.68 5.13
C GLY A 51 -3.97 24.79 3.88
N TYR A 52 -3.93 23.46 4.01
CA TYR A 52 -3.96 22.57 2.84
C TYR A 52 -5.29 22.66 2.09
N THR A 53 -5.20 22.59 0.78
CA THR A 53 -6.34 22.33 -0.12
C THR A 53 -6.37 20.88 -0.57
N LEU A 54 -7.52 20.43 -1.10
CA LEU A 54 -7.65 19.07 -1.62
C LEU A 54 -6.68 18.82 -2.79
N ARG A 55 -6.50 19.76 -3.73
CA ARG A 55 -5.56 19.56 -4.85
C ARG A 55 -4.13 19.45 -4.38
N GLN A 56 -3.73 20.25 -3.39
CA GLN A 56 -2.38 20.19 -2.83
C GLN A 56 -2.08 18.80 -2.27
N LEU A 57 -2.99 18.23 -1.48
CA LEU A 57 -2.81 16.88 -0.95
C LEU A 57 -2.76 15.83 -2.07
N CYS A 58 -3.69 15.90 -3.03
CA CYS A 58 -3.73 14.97 -4.15
C CYS A 58 -2.43 15.01 -4.98
N GLN A 59 -1.90 16.20 -5.25
CA GLN A 59 -0.66 16.37 -6.00
C GLN A 59 0.54 15.87 -5.21
N GLU A 60 0.63 16.18 -3.92
CA GLU A 60 1.72 15.71 -3.06
C GLU A 60 1.79 14.18 -3.01
N MET A 61 0.64 13.52 -2.84
CA MET A 61 0.55 12.06 -2.88
C MET A 61 0.93 11.53 -4.27
N HIS A 62 0.40 12.11 -5.35
CA HIS A 62 0.76 11.71 -6.71
C HIS A 62 2.27 11.78 -6.96
N ASP A 63 2.89 12.90 -6.60
CA ASP A 63 4.31 13.15 -6.79
C ASP A 63 5.18 12.19 -5.96
N LEU A 64 4.72 11.80 -4.76
CA LEU A 64 5.40 10.77 -3.98
C LEU A 64 5.47 9.44 -4.74
N TYR A 65 4.33 8.93 -5.20
CA TYR A 65 4.28 7.66 -5.93
C TYR A 65 5.01 7.72 -7.28
N ALA A 66 4.92 8.86 -7.99
CA ALA A 66 5.58 9.08 -9.26
C ALA A 66 7.11 9.16 -9.10
N ARG A 67 7.62 9.92 -8.13
CA ARG A 67 9.05 10.06 -7.86
C ARG A 67 9.72 8.74 -7.52
N HIS A 68 9.04 7.87 -6.76
CA HIS A 68 9.55 6.55 -6.41
C HIS A 68 9.23 5.46 -7.43
N ASN A 69 8.58 5.82 -8.57
CA ASN A 69 8.16 4.89 -9.62
C ASN A 69 7.50 3.62 -9.08
N VAL A 70 6.61 3.80 -8.09
CA VAL A 70 6.03 2.69 -7.31
C VAL A 70 5.32 1.67 -8.21
N LYS A 71 4.71 2.13 -9.32
CA LYS A 71 4.09 1.26 -10.33
C LYS A 71 5.08 0.26 -10.93
N GLN A 72 6.30 0.69 -11.23
CA GLN A 72 7.32 -0.17 -11.82
C GLN A 72 7.84 -1.16 -10.77
N LEU A 73 8.12 -0.70 -9.55
CA LEU A 73 8.52 -1.57 -8.44
C LEU A 73 7.49 -2.67 -8.19
N GLN A 74 6.20 -2.30 -8.09
CA GLN A 74 5.11 -3.26 -7.93
C GLN A 74 5.02 -4.25 -9.09
N LYS A 75 5.29 -3.82 -10.32
CA LYS A 75 5.34 -4.73 -11.46
C LYS A 75 6.51 -5.71 -11.32
N GLU A 76 7.70 -5.22 -10.99
CA GLU A 76 8.92 -6.01 -10.89
C GLU A 76 8.84 -7.04 -9.76
N MET A 77 8.26 -6.70 -8.60
CA MET A 77 8.01 -7.65 -7.50
C MET A 77 7.33 -8.96 -7.95
N PHE A 78 6.54 -8.92 -9.04
CA PHE A 78 5.80 -10.07 -9.56
C PHE A 78 6.28 -10.55 -10.94
N ARG A 79 7.50 -10.17 -11.36
CA ARG A 79 8.13 -10.69 -12.59
C ARG A 79 9.17 -11.74 -12.22
N LYS A 80 9.12 -12.87 -12.92
CA LYS A 80 10.04 -14.00 -12.70
C LYS A 80 11.52 -13.61 -12.67
N GLU A 81 11.92 -12.65 -13.49
CA GLU A 81 13.30 -12.11 -13.54
C GLU A 81 13.76 -11.49 -12.22
N TYR A 82 12.83 -10.96 -11.43
CA TYR A 82 13.09 -10.22 -10.19
C TYR A 82 12.60 -10.95 -8.93
N PHE A 83 12.20 -12.21 -9.05
CA PHE A 83 11.79 -12.96 -7.88
C PHE A 83 12.95 -13.11 -6.90
N PRO A 84 12.70 -12.90 -5.59
CA PRO A 84 13.66 -13.19 -4.54
C PRO A 84 14.25 -14.61 -4.69
N PRO A 85 15.58 -14.80 -4.61
CA PRO A 85 16.16 -16.12 -4.69
C PRO A 85 15.74 -16.99 -3.49
N VAL A 86 15.28 -18.21 -3.77
CA VAL A 86 14.98 -19.20 -2.74
C VAL A 86 16.30 -19.79 -2.20
N ARG A 87 16.57 -19.64 -0.90
CA ARG A 87 17.73 -20.24 -0.23
C ARG A 87 17.38 -21.44 0.63
N MET A 88 16.18 -21.41 1.17
CA MET A 88 15.65 -22.40 2.08
C MET A 88 14.22 -22.68 1.66
N ASN A 89 13.77 -23.93 1.76
CA ASN A 89 12.37 -24.17 1.47
C ASN A 89 11.49 -23.57 2.58
N PRO A 90 10.22 -23.20 2.30
CA PRO A 90 9.38 -22.52 3.29
C PRO A 90 9.16 -23.31 4.59
N GLN A 91 9.14 -24.65 4.53
CA GLN A 91 8.98 -25.49 5.72
C GLN A 91 10.19 -25.41 6.64
N GLN A 92 11.41 -25.43 6.09
CA GLN A 92 12.64 -25.25 6.84
C GLN A 92 12.71 -23.86 7.49
N ALA A 93 12.32 -22.81 6.75
CA ALA A 93 12.28 -21.45 7.27
C ALA A 93 11.28 -21.34 8.44
N HIS A 94 10.12 -21.99 8.29
CA HIS A 94 9.13 -22.07 9.36
C HIS A 94 9.66 -22.82 10.59
N TYR A 95 10.38 -23.93 10.42
CA TYR A 95 10.96 -24.64 11.55
C TYR A 95 12.07 -23.84 12.26
N ALA A 96 12.89 -23.11 11.50
CA ALA A 96 13.88 -22.19 12.09
C ALA A 96 13.19 -21.10 12.92
N TYR A 97 12.10 -20.52 12.40
CA TYR A 97 11.26 -19.57 13.12
C TYR A 97 10.70 -20.16 14.43
N LEU A 98 10.12 -21.37 14.39
CA LEU A 98 9.59 -22.04 15.58
C LEU A 98 10.65 -22.37 16.63
N ARG A 99 11.90 -22.62 16.22
CA ARG A 99 13.04 -22.83 17.12
C ARG A 99 13.64 -21.53 17.65
N GLY A 100 13.15 -20.37 17.23
CA GLY A 100 13.70 -19.07 17.62
C GLY A 100 15.04 -18.75 16.95
N GLU A 101 15.37 -19.41 15.84
CA GLU A 101 16.59 -19.19 15.05
C GLU A 101 16.44 -17.98 14.12
N VAL A 102 15.92 -16.88 14.65
CA VAL A 102 15.55 -15.67 13.91
C VAL A 102 15.90 -14.43 14.73
N GLU A 103 16.04 -13.30 14.03
CA GLU A 103 16.26 -12.00 14.66
C GLU A 103 15.41 -10.92 13.97
N LEU A 104 15.06 -9.88 14.71
CA LEU A 104 14.40 -8.70 14.15
C LEU A 104 15.46 -7.78 13.55
N VAL A 105 15.27 -7.44 12.27
CA VAL A 105 16.20 -6.62 11.51
C VAL A 105 15.47 -5.37 11.01
N ARG A 106 16.15 -4.22 11.00
CA ARG A 106 15.59 -3.00 10.40
C ARG A 106 15.52 -3.18 8.89
N LEU A 107 14.50 -2.61 8.24
CA LEU A 107 14.28 -2.84 6.81
C LEU A 107 15.53 -2.52 5.94
N HIS A 108 16.22 -1.42 6.22
CA HIS A 108 17.44 -1.04 5.48
C HIS A 108 18.64 -1.98 5.68
N GLU A 109 18.55 -2.93 6.63
CA GLU A 109 19.58 -3.94 6.92
C GLU A 109 19.13 -5.35 6.48
N ALA A 110 17.94 -5.46 5.88
CA ALA A 110 17.36 -6.75 5.51
C ALA A 110 17.96 -7.32 4.21
N GLU A 111 18.62 -6.52 3.38
CA GLU A 111 19.21 -6.98 2.13
C GLU A 111 20.15 -8.19 2.34
N GLY A 112 19.99 -9.24 1.54
CA GLY A 112 20.79 -10.45 1.64
C GLY A 112 20.38 -11.41 2.77
N ARG A 113 19.42 -11.03 3.63
CA ARG A 113 18.92 -11.86 4.74
C ARG A 113 17.82 -12.80 4.27
N ILE A 114 17.69 -13.96 4.92
CA ILE A 114 16.62 -14.92 4.63
C ILE A 114 15.35 -14.49 5.38
N ALA A 115 14.24 -14.35 4.66
CA ALA A 115 12.95 -14.05 5.24
C ALA A 115 12.47 -15.23 6.10
N ALA A 116 12.20 -14.96 7.38
CA ALA A 116 11.57 -15.92 8.28
C ALA A 116 10.04 -15.97 8.11
N GLU A 117 9.46 -14.84 7.70
CA GLU A 117 8.03 -14.65 7.51
C GLU A 117 7.74 -14.07 6.12
N GLY A 118 6.48 -14.13 5.69
CA GLY A 118 6.06 -13.57 4.42
C GLY A 118 5.83 -12.05 4.49
N ALA A 119 6.33 -11.31 3.49
CA ALA A 119 6.08 -9.87 3.36
C ALA A 119 4.77 -9.61 2.60
N LEU A 120 3.78 -9.02 3.26
CA LEU A 120 2.43 -8.81 2.72
C LEU A 120 2.06 -7.31 2.62
N PRO A 121 2.56 -6.56 1.62
CA PRO A 121 2.22 -5.15 1.45
C PRO A 121 0.86 -4.94 0.77
N TYR A 122 0.24 -3.78 1.02
CA TYR A 122 -0.98 -3.32 0.35
C TYR A 122 -0.76 -2.00 -0.40
N PRO A 123 -0.99 -1.95 -1.72
CA PRO A 123 -1.25 -3.07 -2.63
C PRO A 123 0.02 -3.90 -2.92
N PRO A 124 -0.09 -5.16 -3.42
CA PRO A 124 -1.31 -5.80 -3.92
C PRO A 124 -2.07 -6.70 -2.93
N GLY A 125 -1.59 -6.90 -1.71
CA GLY A 125 -2.23 -7.80 -0.74
C GLY A 125 -1.94 -9.29 -0.98
N VAL A 126 -0.80 -9.59 -1.62
CA VAL A 126 -0.24 -10.94 -1.75
C VAL A 126 1.24 -10.91 -1.37
N LEU A 127 1.80 -12.08 -1.01
CA LEU A 127 3.19 -12.16 -0.56
C LEU A 127 4.15 -11.71 -1.66
N CYS A 128 5.00 -10.74 -1.34
CA CYS A 128 6.09 -10.26 -2.19
C CYS A 128 7.40 -11.00 -1.91
N VAL A 129 7.54 -11.48 -0.67
CA VAL A 129 8.63 -12.37 -0.23
C VAL A 129 7.98 -13.50 0.55
N VAL A 130 8.36 -14.73 0.28
CA VAL A 130 7.92 -15.91 1.05
C VAL A 130 9.03 -16.40 1.98
N PRO A 131 8.68 -17.11 3.08
CA PRO A 131 9.69 -17.67 3.98
C PRO A 131 10.71 -18.52 3.25
N GLY A 132 11.99 -18.27 3.52
CA GLY A 132 13.13 -18.96 2.90
C GLY A 132 13.71 -18.29 1.65
N GLU A 133 13.07 -17.22 1.15
CA GLU A 133 13.65 -16.33 0.13
C GLU A 133 14.59 -15.29 0.74
N ILE A 134 15.48 -14.74 -0.10
CA ILE A 134 16.39 -13.65 0.30
C ILE A 134 15.77 -12.29 -0.02
N TRP A 135 15.74 -11.40 0.97
CA TRP A 135 15.39 -9.99 0.77
C TRP A 135 16.36 -9.29 -0.19
N GLY A 136 15.83 -8.57 -1.17
CA GLY A 136 16.60 -7.70 -2.06
C GLY A 136 15.84 -7.32 -3.31
N GLY A 137 16.40 -6.41 -4.11
CA GLY A 137 15.75 -5.97 -5.35
C GLY A 137 14.40 -5.29 -5.08
N PRO A 138 13.39 -5.46 -5.97
CA PRO A 138 12.15 -4.68 -5.92
C PRO A 138 11.27 -4.88 -4.69
N VAL A 139 11.51 -5.93 -3.90
CA VAL A 139 10.71 -6.27 -2.71
C VAL A 139 11.24 -5.63 -1.42
N LEU A 140 12.38 -4.92 -1.50
CA LEU A 140 13.05 -4.25 -0.39
C LEU A 140 13.13 -2.74 -0.65
#